data_AF-A0AAD9EGW4-F1
#
_entry.id   AF-A0AAD9EGW4-F1
#
_cell.length_a   1.000
_cell.length_b   1.000
_cell.length_c   1.000
_cell.angle_alpha   90.00
_cell.angle_beta   90.00
_cell.angle_gamma   90.00
#
_symmetry.space_group_name_H-M   'P 1'
#
loop_
_entity.id
_entity.type
_entity.pdbx_description
1 polymer ?
#
loop_
_entity_poly.entity_id
_entity_poly.type
_entity_poly.pdbx_seq_one_letter_code
_entity_poly.pdbx_strand_id
1 'polypeptide(L)'
;MRNNVSPLYYTCKAGLLRLSRRLLEDGMDVNAWSEPHLNAIYAASQEGFNDIIELLLVFGADAYEEYDPPCGPLQIAAENGHLHTVKLLLDRGHRKIEQEQRDHALASASSRGHVEIVGLLLGHGADVNVRIGSGGNAFCEASRNGHVGVVEYLLDRKRRDPTLEPQGRSWDDAIRAASVGGHDKVVQLLRDERLCLAASGEYVGIVKALLEKGADPDGRGRHYTSALESAVNKENLELVEKLLEKGAKVNTYMMAFYERQSWHQGQEILHLLREHV
;
A
#
# COMPACT_ATOMS: atom_id res chain seq x y z
N MET A 1 0.44 45.20 -5.17
CA MET A 1 1.27 44.00 -4.96
C MET A 1 1.45 43.37 -6.32
N ARG A 2 2.68 43.30 -6.86
CA ARG A 2 2.91 42.65 -8.16
C ARG A 2 2.68 41.15 -7.94
N ASN A 3 1.83 40.52 -8.74
CA ASN A 3 1.76 39.08 -8.84
C ASN A 3 3.17 38.61 -9.18
N ASN A 4 3.90 38.05 -8.20
CA ASN A 4 5.30 37.68 -8.36
C ASN A 4 5.37 36.31 -9.05
N VAL A 5 4.84 36.28 -10.26
CA VAL A 5 4.74 35.08 -11.07
C VAL A 5 6.14 34.69 -11.52
N SER A 6 6.69 33.60 -10.98
CA SER A 6 7.96 33.03 -11.40
C SER A 6 7.87 32.51 -12.84
N PRO A 7 8.57 33.12 -13.82
CA PRO A 7 8.61 32.60 -15.19
C PRO A 7 9.21 31.18 -15.23
N LEU A 8 10.08 30.85 -14.27
CA LEU A 8 10.64 29.51 -14.14
C LEU A 8 9.55 28.45 -14.04
N TYR A 9 8.55 28.69 -13.20
CA TYR A 9 7.46 27.76 -12.95
C TYR A 9 6.78 27.36 -14.27
N TYR A 10 6.41 28.32 -15.10
CA TYR A 10 5.74 28.01 -16.38
C TYR A 10 6.65 27.35 -17.39
N THR A 11 7.92 27.74 -17.46
CA THR A 11 8.86 27.04 -18.37
C THR A 11 9.06 25.59 -17.95
N CYS A 12 9.12 25.32 -16.64
CA CYS A 12 9.23 23.97 -16.10
C CYS A 12 7.94 23.18 -16.33
N LYS A 13 6.77 23.78 -16.07
CA LYS A 13 5.46 23.19 -16.34
C LYS A 13 5.23 22.85 -17.82
N ALA A 14 5.80 23.66 -18.71
CA ALA A 14 5.70 23.44 -20.15
C ALA A 14 6.81 22.54 -20.73
N GLY A 15 7.74 22.03 -19.91
CA GLY A 15 8.81 21.15 -20.39
C GLY A 15 9.93 21.86 -21.18
N LEU A 16 10.07 23.18 -21.03
CA LEU A 16 10.97 24.01 -21.84
C LEU A 16 12.40 24.05 -21.28
N LEU A 17 13.08 22.90 -21.24
CA LEU A 17 14.41 22.72 -20.62
C LEU A 17 15.43 23.81 -20.99
N ARG A 18 15.53 24.17 -22.27
CA ARG A 18 16.49 25.19 -22.75
C ARG A 18 16.18 26.59 -22.20
N LEU A 19 14.89 26.93 -22.08
CA LEU A 19 14.47 28.22 -21.54
C LEU A 19 14.63 28.23 -20.02
N SER A 20 14.26 27.15 -19.33
CA SER A 20 14.49 27.02 -17.88
C SER A 20 15.97 27.17 -17.53
N ARG A 21 16.86 26.51 -18.29
CA ARG A 21 18.31 26.65 -18.14
C ARG A 21 18.77 28.10 -18.29
N ARG A 22 18.35 28.76 -19.37
CA ARG A 22 18.74 30.14 -19.62
C ARG A 22 18.29 31.08 -18.51
N LEU A 23 17.05 30.93 -18.02
CA LEU A 23 16.56 31.77 -16.94
C LEU A 23 17.35 31.58 -15.64
N LEU A 24 17.76 30.35 -15.33
CA LEU A 24 18.63 30.04 -14.17
C LEU A 24 20.05 30.61 -14.34
N GLU A 25 20.63 30.49 -15.53
CA GLU A 25 21.94 31.06 -15.88
C GLU A 25 21.92 32.60 -15.82
N ASP A 26 20.78 33.23 -16.11
CA ASP A 26 20.55 34.67 -15.98
C ASP A 26 20.35 35.11 -14.50
N GLY A 27 20.50 34.19 -13.53
CA GLY A 27 20.51 34.47 -12.10
C GLY A 27 19.11 34.51 -11.46
N MET A 28 18.10 33.97 -12.12
CA MET A 28 16.76 33.88 -11.55
C MET A 28 16.74 32.88 -10.38
N ASP A 29 16.03 33.24 -9.32
CA ASP A 29 15.90 32.40 -8.13
C ASP A 29 15.17 31.09 -8.45
N VAL A 30 15.87 29.97 -8.27
CA VAL A 30 15.37 28.61 -8.53
C VAL A 30 14.18 28.24 -7.65
N ASN A 31 14.10 28.83 -6.45
CA ASN A 31 13.06 28.58 -5.46
C ASN A 31 11.94 29.62 -5.51
N ALA A 32 11.94 30.52 -6.50
CA ALA A 32 10.90 31.53 -6.65
C ALA A 32 9.52 30.91 -6.91
N TRP A 33 8.55 31.32 -6.12
CA TRP A 33 7.15 30.90 -6.21
C TRP A 33 6.40 31.66 -7.30
N SER A 34 5.49 30.99 -8.02
CA SER A 34 4.53 31.63 -8.93
C SER A 34 3.22 31.96 -8.23
N GLU A 35 2.74 31.03 -7.43
CA GLU A 35 1.66 31.17 -6.45
C GLU A 35 2.14 30.51 -5.16
N PRO A 36 1.47 30.71 -4.01
CA PRO A 36 1.78 29.92 -2.83
C PRO A 36 1.87 28.43 -3.19
N HIS A 37 2.99 27.79 -2.85
CA HIS A 37 3.24 26.34 -3.02
C HIS A 37 3.51 25.88 -4.46
N LEU A 38 3.54 26.81 -5.43
CA LEU A 38 3.80 26.50 -6.84
C LEU A 38 5.17 27.04 -7.26
N ASN A 39 6.19 26.20 -7.10
CA ASN A 39 7.57 26.49 -7.50
C ASN A 39 8.01 25.64 -8.71
N ALA A 40 9.20 25.93 -9.25
CA ALA A 40 9.70 25.28 -10.45
C ALA A 40 9.84 23.76 -10.33
N ILE A 41 10.35 23.26 -9.19
CA ILE A 41 10.56 21.82 -8.99
C ILE A 41 9.23 21.10 -8.79
N TYR A 42 8.23 21.73 -8.17
CA TYR A 42 6.87 21.21 -8.10
C TYR A 42 6.28 21.03 -9.50
N ALA A 43 6.36 22.06 -10.35
CA ALA A 43 5.84 21.98 -11.73
C ALA A 43 6.49 20.85 -12.54
N ALA A 44 7.82 20.77 -12.50
CA ALA A 44 8.54 19.72 -13.20
C ALA A 44 8.21 18.32 -12.63
N SER A 45 7.99 18.21 -11.32
CA SER A 45 7.62 16.96 -10.65
C SER A 45 6.19 16.53 -10.94
N GLN A 46 5.26 17.48 -11.09
CA GLN A 46 3.88 17.23 -11.49
C GLN A 46 3.82 16.62 -12.90
N GLU A 47 4.63 17.13 -13.82
CA GLU A 47 4.64 16.69 -15.22
C GLU A 47 5.64 15.56 -15.50
N GLY A 48 6.52 15.23 -14.55
CA GLY A 48 7.50 14.14 -14.67
C GLY A 48 8.73 14.48 -15.53
N PHE A 49 9.08 15.77 -15.69
CA PHE A 49 10.20 16.21 -16.52
C PHE A 49 11.55 16.05 -15.80
N ASN A 50 12.07 14.82 -15.78
CA ASN A 50 13.29 14.43 -15.07
C ASN A 50 14.50 15.32 -15.42
N ASP A 51 14.73 15.65 -16.69
CA ASP A 51 15.86 16.50 -17.11
C ASP A 51 15.78 17.91 -16.52
N ILE A 52 14.56 18.43 -16.36
CA ILE A 52 14.32 19.74 -15.73
C ILE A 52 14.51 19.62 -14.23
N ILE A 53 14.08 18.53 -13.61
CA ILE A 53 14.32 18.31 -12.17
C ILE A 53 15.81 18.21 -11.88
N GLU A 54 16.58 17.45 -12.68
CA GLU A 54 18.04 17.39 -12.54
C GLU A 54 18.68 18.77 -12.69
N LEU A 55 18.26 19.55 -13.68
CA LEU A 55 18.71 20.94 -13.85
C LEU A 55 18.40 21.78 -12.61
N LEU A 56 17.15 21.75 -12.13
CA LEU A 56 16.71 22.53 -10.98
C LEU A 56 17.50 22.15 -9.72
N LEU A 57 17.70 20.85 -9.48
CA LEU A 57 18.53 20.35 -8.40
C LEU A 57 19.97 20.91 -8.51
N VAL A 58 20.62 20.84 -9.68
CA VAL A 58 21.97 21.41 -9.89
C VAL A 58 22.06 22.90 -9.50
N PHE A 59 20.99 23.67 -9.72
CA PHE A 59 20.90 25.08 -9.33
C PHE A 59 20.46 25.32 -7.88
N GLY A 60 20.31 24.27 -7.08
CA GLY A 60 19.99 24.35 -5.65
C GLY A 60 18.49 24.40 -5.35
N ALA A 61 17.64 23.84 -6.22
CA ALA A 61 16.22 23.72 -5.94
C ALA A 61 15.96 22.92 -4.65
N ASP A 62 15.18 23.50 -3.76
CA ASP A 62 14.75 22.84 -2.53
C ASP A 62 13.47 22.04 -2.79
N ALA A 63 13.52 20.74 -2.46
CA ALA A 63 12.38 19.83 -2.59
C ALA A 63 11.42 19.88 -1.38
N TYR A 64 11.65 20.79 -0.44
CA TYR A 64 10.95 20.85 0.85
C TYR A 64 10.19 22.16 1.02
N GLU A 65 8.92 22.06 1.37
CA GLU A 65 8.15 23.16 1.95
C GLU A 65 7.42 22.62 3.20
N GLU A 66 7.53 23.35 4.31
CA GLU A 66 6.84 23.05 5.58
C GLU A 66 5.38 23.48 5.43
N TYR A 67 4.47 22.53 5.22
CA TYR A 67 3.05 22.81 5.03
C TYR A 67 2.18 21.80 5.77
N ASP A 68 0.93 22.20 6.08
CA ASP A 68 -0.09 21.35 6.68
C ASP A 68 -1.37 21.34 5.80
N PRO A 69 -1.67 20.25 5.06
CA PRO A 69 -0.83 19.06 4.89
C PRO A 69 0.36 19.33 3.95
N PRO A 70 1.48 18.63 4.10
CA PRO A 70 2.68 18.83 3.29
C PRO A 70 2.40 18.43 1.84
N CYS A 71 2.34 19.42 0.95
CA CYS A 71 2.20 19.23 -0.50
C CYS A 71 3.54 19.54 -1.19
N GLY A 72 4.31 18.49 -1.48
CA GLY A 72 5.67 18.63 -2.01
C GLY A 72 5.89 17.96 -3.38
N PRO A 73 7.03 18.24 -4.04
CA PRO A 73 7.38 17.64 -5.34
C PRO A 73 7.39 16.10 -5.31
N LEU A 74 7.82 15.50 -4.19
CA LEU A 74 7.78 14.04 -4.03
C LEU A 74 6.36 13.49 -4.05
N GLN A 75 5.43 14.16 -3.35
CA GLN A 75 4.04 13.72 -3.24
C GLN A 75 3.33 13.83 -4.59
N ILE A 76 3.44 14.95 -5.30
CA ILE A 76 2.76 15.13 -6.59
C ILE A 76 3.32 14.18 -7.66
N ALA A 77 4.62 13.91 -7.65
CA ALA A 77 5.22 12.91 -8.52
C ALA A 77 4.71 11.50 -8.19
N ALA A 78 4.59 11.18 -6.90
CA ALA A 78 4.06 9.90 -6.43
C ALA A 78 2.58 9.72 -6.77
N GLU A 79 1.77 10.78 -6.65
CA GLU A 79 0.36 10.80 -7.05
C GLU A 79 0.18 10.59 -8.55
N ASN A 80 0.99 11.26 -9.37
CA ASN A 80 0.88 11.19 -10.83
C ASN A 80 1.56 9.96 -11.45
N GLY A 81 2.24 9.12 -10.66
CA GLY A 81 2.83 7.88 -11.15
C GLY A 81 4.22 8.04 -11.77
N HIS A 82 4.92 9.15 -11.51
CA HIS A 82 6.22 9.44 -12.11
C HIS A 82 7.36 8.73 -11.36
N LEU A 83 7.49 7.42 -11.55
CA LEU A 83 8.46 6.57 -10.84
C LEU A 83 9.90 7.11 -10.89
N HIS A 84 10.35 7.53 -12.07
CA HIS A 84 11.72 8.03 -12.25
C HIS A 84 11.94 9.34 -11.50
N THR A 85 10.93 10.21 -11.48
CA THR A 85 10.94 11.45 -10.71
C THR A 85 10.98 11.17 -9.21
N VAL A 86 10.14 10.26 -8.71
CA VAL A 86 10.14 9.86 -7.29
C VAL A 86 11.52 9.34 -6.89
N LYS A 87 12.13 8.47 -7.71
CA LYS A 87 13.47 7.96 -7.48
C LYS A 87 14.52 9.07 -7.45
N LEU A 88 14.49 9.96 -8.44
CA LEU A 88 15.43 11.08 -8.53
C LEU A 88 15.34 11.99 -7.29
N LEU A 89 14.13 12.32 -6.84
CA LEU A 89 13.91 13.16 -5.66
C LEU A 89 14.39 12.47 -4.37
N LEU A 90 14.13 11.16 -4.21
CA LEU A 90 14.61 10.38 -3.06
C LEU A 90 16.14 10.26 -3.02
N ASP A 91 16.79 10.09 -4.18
CA ASP A 91 18.23 9.88 -4.29
C ASP A 91 19.03 11.20 -4.22
N ARG A 92 18.48 12.30 -4.77
CA ARG A 92 19.22 13.55 -5.02
C ARG A 92 18.59 14.82 -4.44
N GLY A 93 17.54 14.72 -3.64
CA GLY A 93 17.03 15.89 -2.91
C GLY A 93 18.13 16.53 -2.09
N HIS A 94 18.48 17.79 -2.38
CA HIS A 94 19.59 18.52 -1.72
C HIS A 94 19.43 18.63 -0.20
N ARG A 95 18.22 18.42 0.31
CA ARG A 95 17.89 18.22 1.72
C ARG A 95 17.33 16.82 1.92
N LYS A 96 17.71 16.17 3.03
CA LYS A 96 17.16 14.89 3.47
C LYS A 96 15.63 15.00 3.50
N ILE A 97 14.94 14.29 2.61
CA ILE A 97 13.48 14.21 2.63
C ILE A 97 13.05 13.76 4.03
N GLU A 98 12.10 14.48 4.63
CA GLU A 98 11.62 14.18 5.98
C GLU A 98 10.73 12.94 5.98
N GLN A 99 10.55 12.34 7.15
CA GLN A 99 9.69 11.15 7.29
C GLN A 99 8.27 11.44 6.83
N GLU A 100 7.71 12.55 7.30
CA GLU A 100 6.34 12.95 7.00
C GLU A 100 6.09 13.08 5.48
N GLN A 101 7.04 13.60 4.72
CA GLN A 101 6.91 13.75 3.27
C GLN A 101 6.89 12.39 2.55
N ARG A 102 7.71 11.44 3.02
CA ARG A 102 7.68 10.06 2.49
C ARG A 102 6.35 9.39 2.78
N ASP A 103 5.79 9.62 3.96
CA ASP A 103 4.52 9.03 4.37
C ASP A 103 3.36 9.59 3.54
N HIS A 104 3.35 10.91 3.30
CA HIS A 104 2.38 11.57 2.41
C HIS A 104 2.48 11.10 0.97
N ALA A 105 3.70 10.98 0.43
CA ALA A 105 3.91 10.41 -0.88
C ALA A 105 3.44 8.94 -0.95
N LEU A 106 3.63 8.16 0.11
CA LEU A 106 3.21 6.75 0.17
C LEU A 106 1.69 6.64 0.13
N ALA A 107 0.97 7.49 0.87
CA ALA A 107 -0.49 7.52 0.84
C ALA A 107 -1.01 7.96 -0.54
N SER A 108 -0.43 8.99 -1.15
CA SER A 108 -0.80 9.45 -2.50
C SER A 108 -0.54 8.39 -3.58
N ALA A 109 0.60 7.71 -3.55
CA ALA A 109 0.87 6.59 -4.46
C ALA A 109 -0.12 5.44 -4.26
N SER A 110 -0.47 5.16 -3.01
CA SER A 110 -1.41 4.09 -2.66
C SER A 110 -2.84 4.42 -3.08
N SER A 111 -3.29 5.67 -2.92
CA SER A 111 -4.61 6.14 -3.34
C SER A 111 -4.79 6.18 -4.85
N ARG A 112 -3.68 6.16 -5.61
CA ARG A 112 -3.65 6.16 -7.08
C ARG A 112 -3.25 4.82 -7.69
N GLY A 113 -2.87 3.83 -6.87
CA GLY A 113 -2.60 2.47 -7.32
C GLY A 113 -1.18 2.20 -7.83
N HIS A 114 -0.22 3.08 -7.55
CA HIS A 114 1.14 2.99 -8.11
C HIS A 114 2.04 2.04 -7.31
N VAL A 115 1.90 0.74 -7.53
CA VAL A 115 2.58 -0.33 -6.78
C VAL A 115 4.11 -0.16 -6.72
N GLU A 116 4.75 0.16 -7.85
CA GLU A 116 6.21 0.30 -7.90
C GLU A 116 6.71 1.49 -7.06
N ILE A 117 5.96 2.60 -7.07
CA ILE A 117 6.24 3.79 -6.27
C ILE A 117 6.05 3.50 -4.78
N VAL A 118 4.95 2.80 -4.43
CA VAL A 118 4.73 2.31 -3.06
C VAL A 118 5.92 1.48 -2.59
N GLY A 119 6.41 0.58 -3.43
CA GLY A 119 7.58 -0.24 -3.10
C GLY A 119 8.87 0.54 -2.92
N LEU A 120 9.10 1.56 -3.76
CA LEU A 120 10.24 2.44 -3.66
C LEU A 120 10.20 3.27 -2.37
N LEU A 121 9.05 3.89 -2.05
CA LEU A 121 8.89 4.72 -0.85
C LEU A 121 9.08 3.92 0.44
N LEU A 122 8.53 2.70 0.52
CA LEU A 122 8.80 1.79 1.64
C LEU A 122 10.28 1.39 1.73
N GLY A 123 10.95 1.20 0.59
CA GLY A 123 12.39 0.94 0.54
C GLY A 123 13.24 2.09 1.07
N HIS A 124 12.73 3.33 1.01
CA HIS A 124 13.34 4.52 1.60
C HIS A 124 12.80 4.86 3.00
N GLY A 125 12.10 3.91 3.65
CA GLY A 125 11.67 4.02 5.04
C GLY A 125 10.40 4.82 5.27
N ALA A 126 9.51 4.97 4.27
CA ALA A 126 8.15 5.47 4.51
C ALA A 126 7.39 4.55 5.48
N ASP A 127 6.64 5.13 6.41
CA ASP A 127 5.83 4.40 7.38
C ASP A 127 4.41 4.17 6.83
N VAL A 128 4.07 2.90 6.60
CA VAL A 128 2.76 2.48 6.10
C VAL A 128 1.62 2.73 7.08
N ASN A 129 1.92 2.95 8.36
CA ASN A 129 0.94 3.08 9.43
C ASN A 129 0.54 4.52 9.73
N VAL A 130 1.29 5.50 9.22
CA VAL A 130 1.00 6.92 9.40
C VAL A 130 -0.35 7.25 8.79
N ARG A 131 -1.21 7.89 9.59
CA ARG A 131 -2.54 8.32 9.17
C ARG A 131 -2.46 9.72 8.63
N ILE A 132 -2.99 9.92 7.43
CA ILE A 132 -2.89 11.16 6.68
C ILE A 132 -4.27 11.79 6.60
N GLY A 133 -4.42 12.92 7.31
CA GLY A 133 -5.69 13.60 7.49
C GLY A 133 -6.82 12.67 7.97
N SER A 134 -8.01 12.85 7.40
CA SER A 134 -9.19 12.01 7.66
C SER A 134 -9.20 10.71 6.85
N GLY A 135 -8.31 10.58 5.85
CA GLY A 135 -8.26 9.49 4.88
C GLY A 135 -7.78 8.15 5.44
N GLY A 136 -7.05 8.16 6.56
CA GLY A 136 -6.43 6.96 7.13
C GLY A 136 -5.01 6.79 6.61
N ASN A 137 -4.46 5.59 6.69
CA ASN A 137 -3.10 5.31 6.24
C ASN A 137 -3.06 4.84 4.77
N ALA A 138 -1.86 4.62 4.24
CA ALA A 138 -1.65 4.16 2.86
C ALA A 138 -2.46 2.91 2.51
N PHE A 139 -2.63 1.98 3.46
CA PHE A 139 -3.42 0.77 3.30
C PHE A 139 -4.93 1.04 3.17
N CYS A 140 -5.45 1.97 3.98
CA CYS A 140 -6.84 2.43 3.87
C CYS A 140 -7.10 3.17 2.56
N GLU A 141 -6.16 3.99 2.09
CA GLU A 141 -6.30 4.70 0.81
C GLU A 141 -6.34 3.76 -0.40
N ALA A 142 -5.43 2.78 -0.45
CA ALA A 142 -5.47 1.76 -1.50
C ALA A 142 -6.78 0.98 -1.49
N SER A 143 -7.31 0.70 -0.29
CA SER A 143 -8.55 -0.03 -0.11
C SER A 143 -9.77 0.80 -0.52
N ARG A 144 -9.82 2.08 -0.13
CA ARG A 144 -10.89 3.03 -0.49
C ARG A 144 -11.03 3.22 -1.99
N ASN A 145 -9.92 3.17 -2.73
CA ASN A 145 -9.88 3.39 -4.17
C ASN A 145 -9.79 2.07 -4.98
N GLY A 146 -9.87 0.91 -4.31
CA GLY A 146 -10.01 -0.38 -4.98
C GLY A 146 -8.73 -0.92 -5.61
N HIS A 147 -7.57 -0.41 -5.20
CA HIS A 147 -6.28 -0.76 -5.78
C HIS A 147 -5.76 -2.10 -5.23
N VAL A 148 -6.33 -3.20 -5.73
CA VAL A 148 -6.01 -4.58 -5.33
C VAL A 148 -4.51 -4.85 -5.33
N GLY A 149 -3.77 -4.45 -6.37
CA GLY A 149 -2.33 -4.70 -6.47
C GLY A 149 -1.52 -4.00 -5.36
N VAL A 150 -1.91 -2.80 -4.95
CA VAL A 150 -1.27 -2.11 -3.81
C VAL A 150 -1.64 -2.79 -2.50
N VAL A 151 -2.91 -3.18 -2.31
CA VAL A 151 -3.36 -3.91 -1.12
C VAL A 151 -2.59 -5.22 -0.96
N GLU A 152 -2.49 -6.01 -2.03
CA GLU A 152 -1.69 -7.24 -2.06
C GLU A 152 -0.22 -6.98 -1.78
N TYR A 153 0.37 -5.95 -2.39
CA TYR A 153 1.78 -5.62 -2.16
C TYR A 153 2.05 -5.21 -0.71
N LEU A 154 1.21 -4.35 -0.13
CA LEU A 154 1.33 -3.91 1.27
C LEU A 154 1.13 -5.07 2.24
N LEU A 155 0.24 -6.01 1.94
CA LEU A 155 0.09 -7.22 2.74
C LEU A 155 1.35 -8.11 2.67
N ASP A 156 2.14 -8.11 1.58
CA ASP A 156 3.31 -9.00 1.41
C ASP A 156 4.50 -8.46 2.19
N ARG A 157 4.70 -7.15 2.08
CA ARG A 157 5.73 -6.43 2.83
C ARG A 157 5.60 -6.63 4.34
N LYS A 158 4.37 -6.64 4.88
CA LYS A 158 4.09 -6.89 6.30
C LYS A 158 4.58 -8.25 6.81
N ARG A 159 4.48 -9.31 6.01
CA ARG A 159 4.96 -10.64 6.43
C ARG A 159 6.48 -10.69 6.49
N ARG A 160 7.16 -9.97 5.58
CA ARG A 160 8.62 -9.89 5.55
C ARG A 160 9.17 -8.98 6.64
N ASP A 161 8.39 -7.97 7.02
CA ASP A 161 8.72 -7.02 8.07
C ASP A 161 7.49 -6.75 8.97
N PRO A 162 7.37 -7.46 10.11
CA PRO A 162 6.26 -7.30 11.05
C PRO A 162 6.15 -5.90 11.66
N THR A 163 7.19 -5.05 11.58
CA THR A 163 7.11 -3.67 12.07
C THR A 163 6.15 -2.81 11.24
N LEU A 164 5.80 -3.26 10.03
CA LEU A 164 4.86 -2.63 9.12
C LEU A 164 3.39 -3.02 9.39
N GLU A 165 3.09 -3.70 10.52
CA GLU A 165 1.73 -4.09 10.88
C GLU A 165 0.78 -2.89 11.00
N PRO A 166 -0.35 -2.88 10.25
CA PRO A 166 -1.44 -1.97 10.50
C PRO A 166 -2.00 -2.28 11.88
N GLN A 167 -1.80 -1.37 12.83
CA GLN A 167 -2.36 -1.48 14.18
C GLN A 167 -3.84 -1.87 14.06
N GLY A 168 -4.28 -2.91 14.78
CA GLY A 168 -5.46 -3.75 14.47
C GLY A 168 -6.77 -3.06 14.06
N ARG A 169 -6.96 -1.76 14.33
CA ARG A 169 -8.04 -0.95 13.74
C ARG A 169 -7.92 -0.76 12.22
N SER A 170 -6.73 -0.88 11.63
CA SER A 170 -6.52 -0.56 10.22
C SER A 170 -7.07 -1.62 9.25
N TRP A 171 -7.21 -2.88 9.66
CA TRP A 171 -7.92 -3.88 8.84
C TRP A 171 -9.42 -3.60 8.76
N ASP A 172 -10.05 -3.31 9.90
CA ASP A 172 -11.48 -2.96 9.94
C ASP A 172 -11.73 -1.63 9.23
N ASP A 173 -10.81 -0.66 9.37
CA ASP A 173 -10.85 0.60 8.63
C ASP A 173 -10.67 0.37 7.13
N ALA A 174 -9.77 -0.51 6.69
CA ALA A 174 -9.56 -0.83 5.28
C ALA A 174 -10.75 -1.55 4.66
N ILE A 175 -11.33 -2.54 5.37
CA ILE A 175 -12.56 -3.22 4.93
C ILE A 175 -13.69 -2.18 4.81
N ARG A 176 -13.87 -1.32 5.81
CA ARG A 176 -14.89 -0.26 5.78
C ARG A 176 -14.64 0.73 4.62
N ALA A 177 -13.39 1.12 4.41
CA ALA A 177 -13.01 2.03 3.33
C ALA A 177 -13.29 1.42 1.96
N ALA A 178 -12.93 0.14 1.75
CA ALA A 178 -13.26 -0.59 0.53
C ALA A 178 -14.77 -0.74 0.33
N SER A 179 -15.53 -1.01 1.39
CA SER A 179 -17.00 -1.05 1.31
C SER A 179 -17.60 0.31 0.95
N VAL A 180 -17.10 1.41 1.53
CA VAL A 180 -17.52 2.77 1.18
C VAL A 180 -17.21 3.11 -0.28
N GLY A 181 -16.06 2.66 -0.80
CA GLY A 181 -15.70 2.78 -2.21
C GLY A 181 -16.42 1.82 -3.17
N GLY A 182 -17.21 0.86 -2.65
CA GLY A 182 -17.89 -0.16 -3.46
C GLY A 182 -16.94 -1.20 -4.07
N HIS A 183 -15.79 -1.45 -3.44
CA HIS A 183 -14.74 -2.32 -3.95
C HIS A 183 -14.82 -3.74 -3.36
N ASP A 184 -15.83 -4.50 -3.78
CA ASP A 184 -16.13 -5.85 -3.26
C ASP A 184 -14.94 -6.81 -3.36
N LYS A 185 -14.15 -6.73 -4.44
CA LYS A 185 -12.95 -7.56 -4.62
C LYS A 185 -11.92 -7.32 -3.52
N VAL A 186 -11.73 -6.06 -3.10
CA VAL A 186 -10.83 -5.74 -1.98
C VAL A 186 -11.44 -6.21 -0.67
N VAL A 187 -12.74 -6.02 -0.46
CA VAL A 187 -13.43 -6.49 0.75
C VAL A 187 -13.25 -8.00 0.93
N GLN A 188 -13.47 -8.79 -0.13
CA GLN A 188 -13.30 -10.24 -0.07
C GLN A 188 -11.85 -10.63 0.16
N LEU A 189 -10.91 -10.05 -0.59
CA LEU A 189 -9.48 -10.29 -0.39
C LEU A 189 -9.04 -10.05 1.06
N LEU A 190 -9.47 -8.94 1.66
CA LEU A 190 -9.15 -8.62 3.06
C LEU A 190 -9.79 -9.60 4.05
N ARG A 191 -11.01 -10.08 3.78
CA ARG A 191 -11.68 -11.09 4.61
C ARG A 191 -10.99 -12.44 4.52
N ASP A 192 -10.68 -12.89 3.31
CA ASP A 192 -10.07 -14.18 3.03
C ASP A 192 -8.66 -14.26 3.63
N GLU A 193 -7.84 -13.22 3.43
CA GLU A 193 -6.51 -13.13 4.02
C GLU A 193 -6.59 -13.14 5.56
N ARG A 194 -7.53 -12.39 6.15
CA ARG A 194 -7.68 -12.34 7.61
C ARG A 194 -8.20 -13.65 8.18
N LEU A 195 -9.07 -14.37 7.46
CA LEU A 195 -9.56 -15.69 7.84
C LEU A 195 -8.42 -16.71 7.85
N CYS A 196 -7.57 -16.72 6.81
CA CYS A 196 -6.41 -17.61 6.73
C CYS A 196 -5.38 -17.33 7.83
N LEU A 197 -5.10 -16.05 8.12
CA LEU A 197 -4.21 -15.66 9.22
C LEU A 197 -4.79 -16.08 10.58
N ALA A 198 -6.09 -15.88 10.80
CA ALA A 198 -6.75 -16.29 12.04
C ALA A 198 -6.73 -17.79 12.26
N ALA A 199 -6.94 -18.59 11.21
CA ALA A 199 -6.83 -20.04 11.26
C ALA A 199 -5.39 -20.49 11.53
N SER A 200 -4.40 -19.85 10.89
CA SER A 200 -2.97 -20.13 11.11
C SER A 200 -2.49 -19.80 12.52
N GLY A 201 -3.09 -18.78 13.15
CA GLY A 201 -2.82 -18.37 14.54
C GLY A 201 -3.71 -19.05 15.57
N GLU A 202 -4.56 -20.00 15.15
CA GLU A 202 -5.48 -20.77 16.02
C GLU A 202 -6.49 -19.90 16.78
N TYR A 203 -6.82 -18.73 16.23
CA TYR A 203 -7.75 -17.78 16.83
C TYR A 203 -9.21 -18.13 16.51
N VAL A 204 -9.72 -19.18 17.15
CA VAL A 204 -11.07 -19.73 16.94
C VAL A 204 -12.17 -18.66 16.97
N GLY A 205 -12.15 -17.76 17.96
CA GLY A 205 -13.15 -16.69 18.08
C GLY A 205 -13.14 -15.71 16.91
N ILE A 206 -11.96 -15.41 16.37
CA ILE A 206 -11.81 -14.52 15.20
C ILE A 206 -12.30 -15.23 13.94
N VAL A 207 -11.96 -16.51 13.75
CA VAL A 207 -12.44 -17.32 12.63
C VAL A 207 -13.98 -17.36 12.61
N LYS A 208 -14.61 -17.65 13.75
CA LYS A 208 -16.08 -17.65 13.90
C LYS A 208 -16.69 -16.29 13.48
N ALA A 209 -16.15 -15.20 14.03
CA ALA A 209 -16.63 -13.85 13.73
C ALA A 209 -16.46 -13.43 12.25
N LEU A 210 -15.38 -13.87 11.59
CA LEU A 210 -15.14 -13.58 10.16
C LEU A 210 -16.11 -14.34 9.26
N LEU A 211 -16.34 -15.63 9.54
CA LEU A 211 -17.31 -16.45 8.80
C LEU A 211 -18.74 -15.89 8.95
N GLU A 212 -19.12 -15.43 10.15
CA GLU A 212 -20.41 -14.75 10.38
C GLU A 212 -20.55 -13.44 9.62
N LYS A 213 -19.44 -12.72 9.42
CA LYS A 213 -19.41 -11.50 8.60
C LYS A 213 -19.39 -11.78 7.09
N GLY A 214 -19.42 -13.05 6.68
CA GLY A 214 -19.43 -13.47 5.28
C GLY A 214 -18.05 -13.47 4.63
N ALA A 215 -17.00 -13.87 5.37
CA ALA A 215 -15.76 -14.34 4.75
C ALA A 215 -16.03 -15.67 4.02
N ASP A 216 -15.42 -15.86 2.86
CA ASP A 216 -15.54 -17.11 2.13
C ASP A 216 -14.73 -18.20 2.87
N PRO A 217 -15.35 -19.31 3.32
CA PRO A 217 -14.63 -20.41 3.96
C PRO A 217 -13.61 -21.08 3.02
N ASP A 218 -13.83 -21.01 1.71
CA ASP A 218 -12.89 -21.45 0.68
C ASP A 218 -11.97 -20.33 0.19
N GLY A 219 -12.19 -19.11 0.71
CA GLY A 219 -11.40 -17.94 0.47
C GLY A 219 -9.92 -18.27 0.66
N ARG A 220 -9.13 -17.95 -0.36
CA ARG A 220 -7.71 -18.22 -0.34
C ARG A 220 -6.97 -16.94 0.03
N GLY A 221 -6.16 -17.04 1.07
CA GLY A 221 -5.11 -16.06 1.32
C GLY A 221 -4.10 -16.08 0.17
N ARG A 222 -3.16 -15.14 0.17
CA ARG A 222 -2.22 -14.95 -0.95
C ARG A 222 -1.25 -16.10 -1.21
N HIS A 223 -1.16 -17.10 -0.33
CA HIS A 223 -0.42 -18.35 -0.56
C HIS A 223 -1.25 -19.43 -1.27
N TYR A 224 -2.45 -19.08 -1.73
CA TYR A 224 -3.45 -20.02 -2.21
C TYR A 224 -3.87 -21.06 -1.16
N THR A 225 -3.47 -20.85 0.10
CA THR A 225 -3.82 -21.68 1.24
C THR A 225 -5.18 -21.28 1.76
N SER A 226 -6.07 -22.25 1.96
CA SER A 226 -7.36 -21.98 2.62
C SER A 226 -7.21 -21.95 4.14
N ALA A 227 -8.23 -21.40 4.81
CA ALA A 227 -8.34 -21.47 6.26
C ALA A 227 -8.41 -22.94 6.74
N LEU A 228 -9.06 -23.81 5.98
CA LEU A 228 -9.16 -25.25 6.28
C LEU A 228 -7.78 -25.92 6.22
N GLU A 229 -6.98 -25.63 5.19
CA GLU A 229 -5.60 -26.13 5.09
C GLU A 229 -4.73 -25.66 6.26
N SER A 230 -4.92 -24.42 6.70
CA SER A 230 -4.20 -23.87 7.85
C SER A 230 -4.59 -24.56 9.16
N ALA A 231 -5.90 -24.75 9.40
CA ALA A 231 -6.42 -25.43 10.58
C ALA A 231 -5.97 -26.89 10.66
N VAL A 232 -6.03 -27.59 9.53
CA VAL A 232 -5.58 -28.97 9.40
C VAL A 232 -4.08 -29.10 9.68
N ASN A 233 -3.24 -28.25 9.08
CA ASN A 233 -1.78 -28.21 9.32
C ASN A 233 -1.42 -27.93 10.80
N LYS A 234 -2.31 -27.27 11.55
CA LYS A 234 -2.16 -27.01 12.98
C LYS A 234 -2.75 -28.10 13.87
N GLU A 235 -3.36 -29.12 13.26
CA GLU A 235 -4.06 -30.22 13.95
C GLU A 235 -5.17 -29.72 14.89
N ASN A 236 -5.79 -28.58 14.54
CA ASN A 236 -6.79 -27.92 15.38
C ASN A 236 -8.21 -28.40 15.01
N LEU A 237 -8.64 -29.49 15.64
CA LEU A 237 -9.94 -30.14 15.40
C LEU A 237 -11.13 -29.18 15.47
N GLU A 238 -11.19 -28.30 16.48
CA GLU A 238 -12.30 -27.35 16.63
C GLU A 238 -12.40 -26.41 15.42
N LEU A 239 -11.26 -25.93 14.89
CA LEU A 239 -11.25 -25.08 13.70
C LEU A 239 -11.67 -25.85 12.44
N VAL A 240 -11.20 -27.09 12.29
CA VAL A 240 -11.56 -27.93 11.13
C VAL A 240 -13.07 -28.16 11.11
N GLU A 241 -13.65 -28.60 12.23
CA GLU A 241 -15.10 -28.76 12.38
C GLU A 241 -15.85 -27.48 12.02
N LYS A 242 -15.42 -26.35 12.57
CA LYS A 242 -16.12 -25.08 12.34
C LYS A 242 -16.07 -24.61 10.90
N LEU A 243 -14.96 -24.83 10.21
CA LEU A 243 -14.80 -24.47 8.80
C LEU A 243 -15.66 -25.38 7.91
N LEU A 244 -15.70 -26.68 8.19
CA LEU A 244 -16.56 -27.64 7.46
C LEU A 244 -18.05 -27.35 7.68
N GLU A 245 -18.48 -27.05 8.91
CA GLU A 245 -19.85 -26.61 9.21
C GLU A 245 -20.28 -25.38 8.40
N LYS A 246 -19.31 -24.51 8.06
CA LYS A 246 -19.54 -23.30 7.26
C LYS A 246 -19.38 -23.52 5.76
N GLY A 247 -19.17 -24.77 5.32
CA GLY A 247 -19.13 -25.17 3.92
C GLY A 247 -17.75 -25.10 3.27
N ALA A 248 -16.66 -25.10 4.06
CA ALA A 248 -15.32 -25.23 3.52
C ALA A 248 -15.19 -26.57 2.76
N LYS A 249 -14.67 -26.53 1.54
CA LYS A 249 -14.50 -27.70 0.69
C LYS A 249 -13.24 -28.45 1.07
N VAL A 250 -13.40 -29.76 1.22
CA VAL A 250 -12.28 -30.68 1.39
C VAL A 250 -11.59 -30.90 0.04
N ASN A 251 -10.28 -30.67 -0.02
CA ASN A 251 -9.47 -30.95 -1.20
C ASN A 251 -8.83 -32.34 -1.08
N THR A 252 -8.83 -33.11 -2.17
CA THR A 252 -8.21 -34.44 -2.26
C THR A 252 -6.73 -34.45 -1.90
N TYR A 253 -5.98 -33.36 -2.17
CA TYR A 253 -4.59 -33.24 -1.76
C TYR A 253 -4.40 -33.20 -0.23
N MET A 254 -5.34 -32.57 0.50
CA MET A 254 -5.31 -32.51 1.96
C MET A 254 -5.52 -33.89 2.56
N MET A 255 -6.51 -34.64 2.06
CA MET A 255 -6.75 -36.01 2.51
C MET A 255 -5.54 -36.92 2.26
N ALA A 256 -4.94 -36.85 1.06
CA ALA A 256 -3.79 -37.67 0.71
C ALA A 256 -2.54 -37.43 1.58
N PHE A 257 -2.39 -36.22 2.13
CA PHE A 257 -1.29 -35.90 3.07
C PHE A 257 -1.49 -36.60 4.42
N TYR A 258 -2.72 -36.57 4.97
CA TYR A 258 -3.02 -37.17 6.28
C TYR A 258 -3.24 -38.68 6.23
N GLU A 259 -3.64 -39.25 5.09
CA GLU A 259 -3.66 -40.70 4.89
C GLU A 259 -2.29 -41.36 5.07
N ARG A 260 -1.19 -40.59 4.94
CA ARG A 260 0.18 -41.05 5.11
C ARG A 260 0.72 -40.84 6.53
N GLN A 261 -0.03 -40.17 7.40
CA GLN A 261 0.37 -39.82 8.76
C GLN A 261 -0.20 -40.83 9.78
N SER A 262 0.64 -41.29 10.73
CA SER A 262 0.28 -42.37 11.69
C SER A 262 -0.13 -41.88 13.08
N TRP A 263 -0.30 -40.56 13.28
CA TRP A 263 -0.62 -39.97 14.58
C TRP A 263 -2.13 -39.95 14.83
N HIS A 264 -2.55 -40.14 16.10
CA HIS A 264 -3.97 -40.26 16.49
C HIS A 264 -4.85 -39.06 16.08
N GLN A 265 -4.39 -37.83 16.33
CA GLN A 265 -5.13 -36.60 15.94
C GLN A 265 -5.25 -36.46 14.42
N GLY A 266 -4.22 -36.88 13.67
CA GLY A 266 -4.29 -36.91 12.20
C GLY A 266 -5.35 -37.89 11.66
N GLN A 267 -5.62 -38.99 12.38
CA GLN A 267 -6.67 -39.95 12.02
C GLN A 267 -8.08 -39.41 12.33
N GLU A 268 -8.26 -38.67 13.42
CA GLU A 268 -9.53 -38.01 13.75
C GLU A 268 -9.86 -36.91 12.72
N ILE A 269 -8.88 -36.07 12.36
CA ILE A 269 -9.05 -35.06 11.31
C ILE A 269 -9.36 -35.73 9.97
N LEU A 270 -8.64 -36.80 9.60
CA LEU A 270 -8.91 -37.52 8.36
C LEU A 270 -10.33 -38.13 8.33
N HIS A 271 -10.81 -38.68 9.44
CA HIS A 271 -12.17 -39.19 9.56
C HIS A 271 -13.18 -38.07 9.32
N LEU A 272 -13.01 -36.94 10.00
CA LEU A 272 -13.88 -35.77 9.88
C LEU A 272 -13.91 -35.22 8.43
N LEU A 273 -12.76 -35.14 7.78
CA LEU A 273 -12.65 -34.70 6.38
C LEU A 273 -13.41 -35.63 5.43
N ARG A 274 -13.38 -36.95 5.64
CA ARG A 274 -14.09 -37.93 4.79
C ARG A 274 -15.61 -37.82 4.87
N GLU A 275 -16.14 -37.35 6.00
CA GLU A 275 -17.59 -37.13 6.14
C GLU A 275 -18.12 -35.96 5.31
N HIS A 276 -17.22 -35.09 4.82
CA HIS A 276 -17.55 -33.82 4.15
C HIS A 276 -17.08 -33.74 2.68
N VAL A 277 -16.84 -34.89 2.02
CA VAL A 277 -16.52 -35.03 0.58
C VAL A 277 -17.75 -35.49 -0.20
#